data_AF-E0CYI6-F1
#
_entry.id   AF-E0CYI6-F1
#
_cell.length_a   1.000
_cell.length_b   1.000
_cell.length_c   1.000
_cell.angle_alpha   90.00
_cell.angle_beta   90.00
_cell.angle_gamma   90.00
#
_symmetry.space_group_name_H-M   'P 1'
#
loop_
_entity.id
_entity.type
_entity.pdbx_description
1 polymer ?
#
loop_
_entity_poly.entity_id
_entity_poly.type
_entity_poly.pdbx_seq_one_letter_code
_entity_poly.pdbx_strand_id
1 'polypeptide(L)'
;MQRHYVMYYEMSYGLNIEMHKQTEIAKRLNTILAQIMPFLSQEHQQQVAQAVERAKQVTMTELNAIIGQQQLQAQHLSHAT
;
A
#
# COMPACT_ATOMS: atom_id res chain seq x y z
N MET A 1 20.28 -18.52 -18.28
CA MET A 1 19.22 -18.87 -17.31
C MET A 1 19.55 -18.47 -15.87
N GLN A 2 20.68 -18.88 -15.30
CA GLN A 2 21.04 -18.59 -13.89
C GLN A 2 21.00 -17.10 -13.50
N ARG A 3 21.50 -16.19 -14.35
CA ARG A 3 21.47 -14.73 -14.06
C ARG A 3 20.06 -14.17 -13.90
N HIS A 4 19.12 -14.59 -14.77
CA HIS A 4 17.74 -14.14 -14.68
C HIS A 4 17.06 -14.72 -13.44
N TYR A 5 17.35 -15.98 -13.11
CA TYR A 5 16.84 -16.62 -11.90
C TYR A 5 17.25 -15.88 -10.62
N VAL A 6 18.54 -15.54 -10.48
CA VAL A 6 19.03 -14.77 -9.33
C VAL A 6 18.39 -13.39 -9.26
N MET A 7 18.28 -12.68 -10.39
CA MET A 7 17.66 -11.35 -10.43
C MET A 7 16.19 -11.39 -9.99
N TYR A 8 15.39 -12.33 -10.48
CA TYR A 8 13.99 -12.47 -10.04
C TYR A 8 13.89 -12.87 -8.57
N TYR A 9 14.81 -13.69 -8.06
CA TYR A 9 14.82 -14.09 -6.66
C TYR A 9 15.06 -12.89 -5.73
N GLU A 10 16.09 -12.08 -6.01
CA GLU A 10 16.40 -10.88 -5.25
C GLU A 10 15.27 -9.87 -5.30
N MET A 11 14.70 -9.64 -6.49
CA MET A 11 13.57 -8.73 -6.66
C MET A 11 12.33 -9.23 -5.89
N SER A 12 11.99 -10.52 -6.00
CA SER A 12 10.83 -11.09 -5.30
C SER A 12 11.01 -11.01 -3.78
N TYR A 13 12.23 -11.23 -3.28
CA TYR A 13 12.53 -11.09 -1.86
C TYR A 13 12.36 -9.63 -1.38
N GLY A 14 12.89 -8.66 -2.12
CA GLY A 14 12.73 -7.24 -1.83
C GLY A 14 11.26 -6.81 -1.84
N LEU A 15 10.51 -7.21 -2.87
CA LEU A 15 9.07 -6.96 -2.97
C LEU A 15 8.30 -7.59 -1.80
N ASN A 16 8.66 -8.81 -1.39
CA ASN A 16 8.03 -9.50 -0.28
C ASN A 16 8.23 -8.77 1.06
N ILE A 17 9.45 -8.29 1.33
CA ILE A 17 9.73 -7.50 2.53
C ILE A 17 8.89 -6.23 2.55
N GLU A 18 8.88 -5.46 1.46
CA GLU A 18 8.18 -4.18 1.44
C GLU A 18 6.65 -4.39 1.52
N MET A 19 6.12 -5.44 0.87
CA MET A 19 4.72 -5.83 1.00
C MET A 19 4.34 -6.11 2.46
N HIS A 20 5.12 -6.93 3.17
CA HIS A 20 4.84 -7.23 4.58
C HIS A 20 4.97 -5.99 5.47
N LYS A 21 5.94 -5.12 5.19
CA LYS A 21 6.11 -3.86 5.89
C LYS A 21 4.90 -2.94 5.72
N GLN A 22 4.43 -2.72 4.48
CA GLN A 22 3.24 -1.91 4.20
C GLN A 22 1.97 -2.51 4.82
N THR A 23 1.86 -3.85 4.83
CA THR A 23 0.75 -4.56 5.48
C THR A 23 0.72 -4.29 6.99
N GLU A 24 1.88 -4.34 7.67
CA GLU A 24 1.97 -4.05 9.11
C GLU A 24 1.71 -2.56 9.41
N ILE A 25 2.17 -1.65 8.55
CA ILE A 25 1.85 -0.22 8.66
C ILE A 25 0.33 -0.01 8.57
N ALA A 26 -0.32 -0.58 7.56
CA ALA A 26 -1.76 -0.47 7.38
C ALA A 26 -2.54 -1.03 8.60
N LYS A 27 -2.08 -2.15 9.18
CA LYS A 27 -2.66 -2.71 10.40
C LYS A 27 -2.52 -1.76 11.59
N ARG A 28 -1.34 -1.19 11.82
CA ARG A 28 -1.10 -0.25 12.94
C ARG A 28 -1.91 1.02 12.80
N LEU A 29 -2.00 1.59 11.59
CA LEU A 29 -2.83 2.75 11.32
C LEU A 29 -4.31 2.45 11.61
N ASN A 30 -4.81 1.28 11.20
CA ASN A 30 -6.17 0.84 11.52
C ASN A 30 -6.40 0.71 13.04
N THR A 31 -5.42 0.19 13.78
CA THR A 31 -5.50 0.11 15.25
C THR A 31 -5.55 1.49 15.90
N ILE A 32 -4.70 2.43 15.46
CA ILE A 32 -4.70 3.80 15.96
C ILE A 32 -6.06 4.47 15.69
N LEU A 33 -6.59 4.31 14.48
CA LEU A 33 -7.91 4.83 14.13
C LEU A 33 -8.99 4.27 15.06
N ALA A 34 -9.02 2.95 15.27
CA ALA A 34 -9.97 2.32 16.19
C ALA A 34 -9.84 2.82 17.64
N GLN A 35 -8.64 3.14 18.10
CA GLN A 35 -8.41 3.73 19.43
C GLN A 35 -8.90 5.17 19.54
N ILE A 36 -8.87 5.94 18.44
CA ILE A 36 -9.32 7.33 18.41
C ILE A 36 -10.86 7.42 18.31
N MET A 37 -11.52 6.44 17.69
CA MET A 37 -12.98 6.45 17.45
C MET A 37 -13.83 6.84 18.66
N PRO A 38 -13.63 6.30 19.88
CA PRO A 38 -14.47 6.62 21.04
C PRO A 38 -14.41 8.08 21.49
N PHE A 39 -13.42 8.85 21.04
CA PHE A 39 -13.26 10.27 21.39
C PHE A 39 -13.99 11.22 20.43
N LEU A 40 -14.61 10.69 19.37
CA LEU A 40 -15.38 11.46 18.41
C LEU A 40 -16.87 11.52 18.78
N SER A 41 -17.57 12.55 18.31
CA SER A 41 -19.04 12.58 18.39
C SER A 41 -19.65 11.41 17.61
N GLN A 42 -20.87 11.01 17.96
CA GLN A 42 -21.53 9.85 17.33
C GLN A 42 -21.66 10.00 15.80
N GLU A 43 -21.94 11.20 15.30
CA GLU A 43 -21.99 11.48 13.86
C GLU A 43 -20.61 11.31 13.20
N HIS A 44 -19.56 11.89 13.79
CA HIS A 44 -18.20 11.76 13.27
C HIS A 44 -17.69 10.32 13.34
N GLN A 45 -18.09 9.54 14.36
CA GLN A 45 -17.78 8.12 14.42
C GLN A 45 -18.30 7.37 13.19
N GLN A 46 -19.56 7.61 12.79
CA GLN A 46 -20.13 6.95 11.61
C GLN A 46 -19.41 7.36 10.32
N GLN A 47 -19.14 8.65 10.16
CA GLN A 47 -18.41 9.16 8.98
C GLN A 47 -17.01 8.57 8.87
N VAL A 48 -16.25 8.53 9.98
CA VAL A 48 -14.91 7.97 10.01
C VAL A 48 -14.93 6.46 9.77
N ALA A 49 -15.87 5.72 10.40
CA ALA A 49 -16.00 4.28 10.15
C ALA A 49 -16.21 3.97 8.65
N GLN A 50 -17.11 4.71 8.00
CA GLN A 50 -17.40 4.55 6.58
C GLN A 50 -16.17 4.89 5.71
N ALA A 51 -15.48 6.00 6.02
CA ALA A 51 -14.28 6.41 5.30
C ALA A 51 -13.15 5.39 5.42
N VAL A 52 -12.95 4.81 6.61
CA VAL A 52 -11.94 3.78 6.85
C VAL A 52 -12.25 2.50 6.08
N GLU A 53 -13.52 2.09 6.03
CA GLU A 53 -13.92 0.91 5.28
C GLU A 53 -13.71 1.08 3.77
N ARG A 54 -14.06 2.25 3.23
CA ARG A 54 -13.71 2.62 1.85
C ARG A 54 -12.18 2.55 1.69
N ALA A 55 -11.40 3.19 2.55
CA ALA A 55 -9.95 3.31 2.37
C ALA A 55 -9.23 1.95 2.27
N LYS A 56 -9.78 0.90 2.90
CA LYS A 56 -9.26 -0.48 2.79
C LYS A 56 -9.59 -1.16 1.47
N GLN A 57 -10.58 -0.66 0.73
CA GLN A 57 -11.02 -1.21 -0.53
C GLN A 57 -10.27 -0.52 -1.67
N VAL A 58 -9.48 -1.32 -2.39
CA VAL A 58 -8.79 -0.92 -3.62
C VAL A 58 -9.33 -1.76 -4.75
N THR A 59 -9.90 -1.11 -5.75
CA THR A 59 -10.40 -1.78 -6.95
C THR A 59 -9.25 -2.16 -7.88
N MET A 60 -9.47 -3.13 -8.77
CA MET A 60 -8.46 -3.52 -9.78
C MET A 60 -8.10 -2.36 -10.71
N THR A 61 -9.06 -1.48 -11.02
CA THR A 61 -8.83 -0.28 -11.82
C THR A 61 -7.87 0.69 -11.12
N GLU A 62 -8.11 0.97 -9.83
CA GLU A 62 -7.21 1.82 -9.03
C GLU A 62 -5.83 1.19 -8.89
N LEU A 63 -5.77 -0.13 -8.62
CA LEU A 63 -4.51 -0.86 -8.52
C LEU A 63 -3.69 -0.76 -9.81
N ASN A 64 -4.31 -1.01 -10.96
CA ASN A 64 -3.66 -0.94 -12.26
C ASN A 64 -3.16 0.48 -12.57
N ALA A 65 -3.94 1.51 -12.23
CA ALA A 65 -3.55 2.90 -12.41
C ALA A 65 -2.30 3.25 -11.57
N ILE A 66 -2.25 2.81 -10.30
CA ILE A 66 -1.12 3.05 -9.40
C ILE A 66 0.14 2.33 -9.90
N ILE A 67 0.02 1.05 -10.30
CA ILE A 67 1.16 0.28 -10.83
C ILE A 67 1.70 0.95 -12.11
N GLY A 68 0.82 1.37 -13.02
CA GLY A 68 1.22 2.07 -14.25
C GLY A 68 1.95 3.38 -13.96
N GLN A 69 1.44 4.18 -13.01
CA GLN A 69 2.10 5.41 -12.59
C GLN A 69 3.49 5.14 -11.98
N GLN A 70 3.62 4.12 -11.14
CA GLN A 70 4.90 3.76 -10.51
C GLN A 70 5.94 3.28 -11.54
N GLN A 71 5.51 2.53 -12.56
CA GLN A 71 6.38 2.09 -13.65
C GLN A 71 6.96 3.27 -14.44
N LEU A 72 6.14 4.27 -14.76
CA LEU A 72 6.59 5.50 -15.43
C LEU A 72 7.63 6.25 -14.58
N GLN A 73 7.39 6.39 -13.28
CA GLN A 73 8.34 7.03 -12.37
C GLN A 73 9.67 6.28 -12.29
N ALA A 74 9.63 4.95 -12.21
CA ALA A 74 10.84 4.12 -12.18
C ALA A 74 11.67 4.23 -13.46
N GLN A 75 11.04 4.42 -14.62
CA GLN A 75 11.74 4.66 -15.89
C GLN A 75 12.45 6.01 -15.92
N HIS A 76 11.86 7.06 -15.35
CA HIS A 76 12.55 8.36 -15.26
C HIS A 76 13.81 8.31 -14.38
N LEU A 77 13.79 7.51 -13.32
CA LEU A 77 14.94 7.31 -12.44
C LEU A 77 16.08 6.54 -13.12
N SER A 78 15.78 5.62 -14.04
CA SER A 78 16.81 4.87 -14.77
C SER A 78 17.51 5.68 -15.89
N HIS A 79 16.95 6.83 -16.29
CA HIS A 79 17.52 7.71 -17.32
C HIS A 79 18.22 8.95 -16.73
N ALA A 80 18.18 9.13 -15.41
CA ALA A 80 18.77 10.27 -14.70
C ALA A 80 20.21 10.01 -14.20
N THR A 81 20.80 8.86 -14.52
CA THR A 81 22.19 8.45 -14.24
C THR A 81 22.92 8.14 -15.53
#